data_AF-A0A1S3K0Z2-F1
#
_entry.id   AF-A0A1S3K0Z2-F1
#
_cell.length_a   1.000
_cell.length_b   1.000
_cell.length_c   1.000
_cell.angle_alpha   90.00
_cell.angle_beta   90.00
_cell.angle_gamma   90.00
#
_symmetry.space_group_name_H-M   'P 1'
#
loop_
_entity.id
_entity.type
_entity.pdbx_description
1 polymer ?
#
loop_
_entity_poly.entity_id
_entity_poly.type
_entity_poly.pdbx_seq_one_letter_code
_entity_poly.pdbx_strand_id
1 'polypeptide(L)'
;MYRQSAAFSTLLKFDFQVGVSFVVLVLEQGVNLTTLEIVTLSVGLPFSFLWLILGWITMRKEIKPLMWIFIVLGLVGPAYVIYKIVMLFENLKEEQSEKLLIYAVIVAGALELLVHVILLIQAVVVYRNFKKGLKERAFDPTEQTSLLVAAGRR
;
A
#
# COMPACT_ATOMS: atom_id res chain seq x y z
N MET A 1 19.09 0.56 4.72
CA MET A 1 18.05 -0.14 3.95
C MET A 1 17.03 -0.86 4.85
N TYR A 2 17.42 -1.56 5.91
CA TYR A 2 16.48 -2.21 6.85
C TYR A 2 15.36 -1.28 7.36
N ARG A 3 15.72 -0.04 7.73
CA ARG A 3 14.75 1.01 8.11
C ARG A 3 13.78 1.41 6.99
N GLN A 4 14.24 1.44 5.73
CA GLN A 4 13.41 1.81 4.57
C GLN A 4 12.49 0.66 4.16
N SER A 5 12.98 -0.58 4.18
CA SER A 5 12.16 -1.78 3.93
C SER A 5 11.11 -1.98 5.03
N ALA A 6 11.44 -1.67 6.29
CA ALA A 6 10.50 -1.66 7.38
C ALA A 6 9.46 -0.54 7.22
N ALA A 7 9.89 0.69 6.92
CA ALA A 7 8.98 1.82 6.68
C ALA A 7 8.00 1.53 5.53
N PHE A 8 8.48 0.98 4.42
CA PHE A 8 7.62 0.56 3.31
C PHE A 8 6.65 -0.56 3.71
N SER A 9 7.12 -1.59 4.42
CA SER A 9 6.24 -2.70 4.84
C SER A 9 5.14 -2.24 5.79
N THR A 10 5.44 -1.29 6.67
CA THR A 10 4.45 -0.66 7.55
C THR A 10 3.48 0.20 6.75
N LEU A 11 3.98 1.02 5.82
CA LEU A 11 3.14 1.83 4.95
C LEU A 11 2.20 0.96 4.11
N LEU A 12 2.69 -0.16 3.58
CA LEU A 12 1.89 -1.10 2.78
C LEU A 12 0.75 -1.74 3.56
N LYS A 13 0.98 -2.08 4.84
CA LYS A 13 -0.08 -2.58 5.71
C LYS A 13 -1.07 -1.48 6.08
N PHE A 14 -0.57 -0.27 6.32
CA PHE A 14 -1.39 0.88 6.65
C PHE A 14 -2.28 1.28 5.48
N ASP A 15 -1.73 1.32 4.26
CA ASP A 15 -2.44 1.54 3.01
C ASP A 15 -3.57 0.51 2.80
N PHE A 16 -3.26 -0.78 2.95
CA PHE A 16 -4.27 -1.84 2.91
C PHE A 16 -5.37 -1.64 3.96
N GLN A 17 -5.01 -1.28 5.19
CA GLN A 17 -5.98 -1.03 6.26
C GLN A 17 -6.89 0.16 5.96
N VAL A 18 -6.34 1.28 5.48
CA VAL A 18 -7.12 2.47 5.11
C VAL A 18 -8.06 2.14 3.95
N GLY A 19 -7.60 1.38 2.95
CA GLY A 19 -8.46 0.91 1.84
C GLY A 19 -9.59 0.00 2.31
N VAL A 20 -9.33 -0.96 3.21
CA VAL A 20 -10.39 -1.80 3.80
C VAL A 20 -11.40 -0.95 4.58
N SER A 21 -10.93 0.01 5.39
CA SER A 21 -11.81 0.92 6.12
C SER A 21 -12.66 1.79 5.17
N PHE A 22 -12.09 2.27 4.07
CA PHE A 22 -12.84 3.00 3.04
C PHE A 22 -13.93 2.11 2.42
N VAL A 23 -13.62 0.87 2.05
CA VAL A 23 -14.62 -0.07 1.51
C VAL A 23 -15.75 -0.31 2.50
N VAL A 24 -15.45 -0.50 3.79
CA VAL A 24 -16.48 -0.68 4.84
C VAL A 24 -17.36 0.56 4.95
N LEU A 25 -16.79 1.77 4.94
CA LEU A 25 -17.56 3.02 4.97
C LEU A 25 -18.46 3.18 3.73
N VAL A 26 -17.97 2.81 2.54
CA VAL A 26 -18.77 2.82 1.31
C VAL A 26 -19.92 1.83 1.38
N LEU A 27 -19.71 0.65 1.96
CA LEU A 27 -20.75 -0.36 2.17
C LEU A 27 -21.80 0.10 3.19
N GLU A 28 -21.38 0.73 4.29
CA GLU A 28 -22.31 1.27 5.29
C GLU A 28 -23.12 2.44 4.78
N GLN A 29 -22.56 3.28 3.91
CA GLN A 29 -23.31 4.40 3.33
C GLN A 29 -24.54 3.90 2.58
N GLY A 30 -24.50 2.74 1.92
CA GLY A 30 -25.70 2.05 1.43
C GLY A 30 -26.57 2.77 0.38
N VAL A 31 -26.29 4.04 0.07
CA VAL A 31 -27.08 4.86 -0.86
C VAL A 31 -26.80 4.36 -2.28
N ASN A 32 -27.68 3.47 -2.76
CA ASN A 32 -27.78 3.02 -4.14
C ASN A 32 -26.51 2.37 -4.71
N LEU A 33 -25.88 1.46 -3.95
CA LEU A 33 -24.84 0.61 -4.52
C LEU A 33 -25.43 -0.28 -5.60
N THR A 34 -25.02 -0.05 -6.84
CA THR A 34 -25.40 -0.92 -7.96
C THR A 34 -24.77 -2.31 -7.74
N THR A 35 -25.41 -3.39 -8.20
CA THR A 35 -24.87 -4.76 -8.10
C THR A 35 -23.42 -4.86 -8.59
N LEU A 36 -23.07 -4.08 -9.62
CA LEU A 36 -21.71 -3.96 -10.16
C LEU A 36 -20.70 -3.40 -9.14
N GLU A 37 -21.10 -2.47 -8.29
CA GLU A 37 -20.21 -1.85 -7.30
C GLU A 37 -19.92 -2.82 -6.15
N ILE A 38 -20.94 -3.57 -5.71
CA ILE A 38 -20.77 -4.62 -4.71
C ILE A 38 -19.81 -5.70 -5.23
N VAL A 39 -19.98 -6.13 -6.48
CA VAL A 39 -19.05 -7.09 -7.12
C VAL A 39 -17.65 -6.50 -7.23
N THR A 40 -17.52 -5.24 -7.62
CA THR A 40 -16.21 -4.55 -7.75
C THR A 40 -15.50 -4.46 -6.40
N LEU A 41 -16.19 -4.07 -5.34
CA LEU A 41 -15.65 -4.03 -3.97
C LEU A 41 -15.26 -5.42 -3.47
N SER A 42 -16.08 -6.42 -3.77
CA SER A 42 -15.87 -7.81 -3.34
C SER A 42 -14.66 -8.45 -4.03
N VAL A 43 -14.38 -8.09 -5.29
CA VAL A 43 -13.18 -8.52 -6.03
C VAL A 43 -11.97 -7.63 -5.69
N GLY A 44 -12.20 -6.36 -5.37
CA GLY A 44 -11.18 -5.40 -4.99
C GLY A 44 -10.44 -5.79 -3.71
N LEU A 45 -11.15 -6.24 -2.67
CA LEU A 45 -10.55 -6.72 -1.41
C LEU A 45 -9.51 -7.85 -1.58
N PRO A 46 -9.84 -8.99 -2.22
CA PRO A 46 -8.87 -10.06 -2.44
C PRO A 46 -7.74 -9.61 -3.38
N PHE A 47 -8.02 -8.72 -4.35
CA PHE A 47 -6.98 -8.13 -5.17
C PHE A 47 -6.00 -7.29 -4.34
N SER A 48 -6.49 -6.43 -3.44
CA SER A 48 -5.67 -5.64 -2.50
C SER A 48 -4.88 -6.53 -1.54
N PHE A 49 -5.40 -7.70 -1.18
CA PHE A 49 -4.66 -8.67 -0.37
C PHE A 49 -3.52 -9.33 -1.16
N LEU A 50 -3.76 -9.72 -2.41
CA LEU A 50 -2.70 -10.21 -3.30
C LEU A 50 -1.64 -9.13 -3.55
N TRP A 51 -2.06 -7.87 -3.66
CA TRP A 51 -1.18 -6.71 -3.78
C TRP A 51 -0.22 -6.57 -2.59
N LEU A 52 -0.75 -6.69 -1.38
CA LEU A 52 0.02 -6.68 -0.13
C LEU A 52 1.08 -7.79 -0.13
N ILE A 53 0.71 -9.01 -0.53
CA ILE A 53 1.65 -10.15 -0.64
C ILE A 53 2.72 -9.87 -1.70
N LEU A 54 2.33 -9.33 -2.86
CA LEU A 54 3.26 -9.01 -3.94
C LEU A 54 4.28 -7.95 -3.51
N GLY A 55 3.83 -6.89 -2.83
CA GLY A 55 4.70 -5.86 -2.27
C GLY A 55 5.69 -6.42 -1.25
N TRP A 56 5.23 -7.32 -0.38
CA TRP A 56 6.09 -7.99 0.61
C TRP A 56 7.14 -8.90 -0.03
N ILE A 57 6.76 -9.72 -1.03
CA ILE A 57 7.68 -10.59 -1.77
C ILE A 57 8.71 -9.76 -2.53
N THR A 58 8.26 -8.69 -3.20
CA THR A 58 9.12 -7.79 -3.97
C THR A 58 10.19 -7.17 -3.08
N MET A 59 9.81 -6.76 -1.87
CA MET A 59 10.76 -6.26 -0.87
C MET A 59 11.76 -7.32 -0.41
N ARG A 60 11.29 -8.53 -0.12
CA ARG A 60 12.15 -9.61 0.39
C ARG A 60 13.17 -10.11 -0.63
N LYS A 61 12.80 -10.14 -1.91
CA LYS A 61 13.66 -10.66 -2.98
C LYS A 61 14.42 -9.57 -3.76
N GLU A 62 14.21 -8.29 -3.44
CA GLU A 62 14.81 -7.14 -4.12
C GLU A 62 14.66 -7.15 -5.66
N ILE A 63 13.52 -7.66 -6.16
CA ILE A 63 13.31 -7.88 -7.59
C ILE A 63 12.86 -6.56 -8.24
N LYS A 64 13.80 -5.88 -8.90
CA LYS A 64 13.55 -4.63 -9.66
C LYS A 64 12.37 -4.69 -10.64
N PRO A 65 12.25 -5.69 -11.54
CA PRO A 65 11.13 -5.72 -12.48
C PRO A 65 9.77 -5.90 -11.79
N LEU A 66 9.74 -6.64 -10.68
CA LEU A 66 8.51 -6.88 -9.92
C LEU A 66 8.04 -5.61 -9.20
N MET A 67 8.97 -4.75 -8.75
CA MET A 67 8.63 -3.43 -8.20
C MET A 67 8.11 -2.47 -9.27
N TRP A 68 8.58 -2.57 -10.51
CA TRP A 68 8.04 -1.76 -11.60
C TRP A 68 6.59 -2.16 -11.91
N ILE A 69 6.33 -3.47 -12.00
CA ILE A 69 4.97 -4.02 -12.13
C ILE A 69 4.08 -3.55 -10.99
N PHE A 70 4.60 -3.54 -9.75
CA PHE A 70 3.91 -3.00 -8.57
C PHE A 70 3.64 -1.48 -8.67
N ILE A 71 4.51 -0.68 -9.26
CA ILE A 71 4.22 0.75 -9.43
C ILE A 71 3.13 0.95 -10.49
N VAL A 72 3.20 0.22 -11.61
CA VAL A 72 2.26 0.35 -12.72
C VAL A 72 0.86 -0.12 -12.35
N LEU A 73 0.73 -1.30 -11.74
CA LEU A 73 -0.57 -1.79 -11.26
C LEU A 73 -1.11 -0.91 -10.12
N GLY A 74 -0.24 -0.28 -9.33
CA GLY A 74 -0.64 0.63 -8.25
C GLY A 74 -1.31 1.91 -8.75
N LEU A 75 -1.12 2.29 -10.03
CA LEU A 75 -1.81 3.44 -10.61
C LEU A 75 -3.28 3.16 -10.92
N VAL A 76 -3.68 1.89 -11.03
CA VAL A 76 -5.06 1.51 -11.39
C VAL A 76 -6.00 1.58 -10.18
N GLY A 77 -5.52 1.19 -8.99
CA GLY A 77 -6.29 1.22 -7.73
C GLY A 77 -6.98 2.56 -7.42
N PRO A 78 -6.28 3.71 -7.40
CA PRO A 78 -6.87 4.99 -7.02
C PRO A 78 -7.96 5.49 -7.97
N ALA A 79 -8.06 4.96 -9.20
CA ALA A 79 -9.08 5.36 -10.15
C ALA A 79 -10.50 5.08 -9.64
N TYR A 80 -10.71 3.95 -8.95
CA TYR A 80 -12.01 3.61 -8.37
C TYR A 80 -12.40 4.57 -7.23
N VAL A 81 -11.46 4.90 -6.36
CA VAL A 81 -11.66 5.83 -5.24
C VAL A 81 -12.05 7.20 -5.75
N ILE A 82 -11.36 7.70 -6.79
CA ILE A 82 -11.68 8.98 -7.45
C ILE A 82 -13.09 8.95 -8.05
N TYR A 83 -13.43 7.88 -8.79
CA TYR A 83 -14.78 7.72 -9.36
C TYR A 83 -15.86 7.80 -8.27
N LYS A 84 -15.67 7.10 -7.14
CA LYS A 84 -16.64 7.13 -6.05
C LYS A 84 -16.76 8.50 -5.39
N ILE A 85 -15.65 9.20 -5.16
CA ILE A 85 -15.68 10.57 -4.61
C ILE A 85 -16.48 11.51 -5.52
N VAL A 86 -16.27 11.45 -6.84
CA VAL A 86 -16.99 12.30 -7.81
C VAL A 86 -18.49 12.01 -7.79
N MET A 87 -18.88 10.74 -7.85
CA MET A 87 -20.28 10.32 -7.79
C MET A 87 -20.98 10.79 -6.50
N LEU A 88 -20.31 10.66 -5.34
CA LEU A 88 -20.84 11.15 -4.07
C LEU A 88 -20.99 12.68 -4.06
N PHE A 89 -20.05 13.40 -4.68
CA PHE A 89 -20.08 14.86 -4.75
C PHE A 89 -21.24 15.38 -5.62
N GLU A 90 -21.64 14.64 -6.65
CA GLU A 90 -22.83 14.93 -7.45
C GLU A 90 -24.11 14.67 -6.65
N ASN A 91 -24.21 13.53 -5.96
CA ASN A 91 -25.35 13.18 -5.13
C ASN A 91 -25.56 14.14 -3.94
N LEU A 92 -24.48 14.72 -3.40
CA LEU A 92 -24.55 15.76 -2.35
C LEU A 92 -25.34 17.00 -2.75
N LYS A 93 -25.45 17.29 -4.05
CA LYS A 93 -26.18 18.45 -4.55
C LYS A 93 -27.70 18.22 -4.56
N GLU A 94 -28.13 16.95 -4.60
CA GLU A 94 -29.54 16.60 -4.80
C GLU A 94 -30.25 16.13 -3.51
N GLU A 95 -29.58 15.44 -2.58
CA GLU A 95 -30.23 14.88 -1.38
C GLU A 95 -29.75 15.48 -0.04
N GLN A 96 -30.68 15.69 0.90
CA GLN A 96 -30.39 16.35 2.19
C GLN A 96 -30.25 15.40 3.40
N SER A 97 -30.69 14.15 3.32
CA SER A 97 -30.90 13.32 4.53
C SER A 97 -29.66 12.66 5.12
N GLU A 98 -28.56 12.47 4.37
CA GLU A 98 -27.39 11.69 4.87
C GLU A 98 -26.02 12.35 4.62
N LYS A 99 -25.94 13.68 4.76
CA LYS A 99 -24.71 14.43 4.48
C LYS A 99 -23.48 13.97 5.29
N LEU A 100 -23.67 13.54 6.53
CA LEU A 100 -22.55 13.20 7.44
C LEU A 100 -21.76 11.97 6.97
N LEU A 101 -22.45 10.90 6.57
CA LEU A 101 -21.81 9.69 6.03
C LEU A 101 -21.10 9.98 4.71
N ILE A 102 -21.73 10.77 3.84
CA ILE A 102 -21.13 11.17 2.56
C ILE A 102 -19.82 11.95 2.78
N TYR A 103 -19.81 12.92 3.71
CA TYR A 103 -18.57 13.63 4.06
C TYR A 103 -17.51 12.68 4.63
N ALA A 104 -17.90 11.71 5.46
CA ALA A 104 -16.97 10.72 6.01
C ALA A 104 -16.33 9.87 4.90
N VAL A 105 -17.10 9.42 3.90
CA VAL A 105 -16.57 8.66 2.76
C VAL A 105 -15.64 9.52 1.90
N ILE A 106 -15.98 10.78 1.65
CA ILE A 106 -15.11 11.69 0.88
C ILE A 106 -13.78 11.91 1.61
N VAL A 107 -13.82 12.17 2.92
CA VAL A 107 -12.60 12.36 3.73
C VAL A 107 -11.78 11.06 3.79
N ALA A 108 -12.42 9.92 3.99
CA ALA A 108 -11.75 8.61 4.01
C ALA A 108 -11.09 8.31 2.66
N GLY A 109 -11.77 8.54 1.54
CA GLY A 109 -11.21 8.34 0.21
C GLY A 109 -10.06 9.31 -0.09
N ALA A 110 -10.15 10.56 0.36
CA ALA A 110 -9.05 11.52 0.24
C ALA A 110 -7.81 11.08 1.05
N LEU A 111 -8.01 10.55 2.26
CA LEU A 111 -6.94 9.99 3.08
C LEU A 111 -6.33 8.73 2.45
N GLU A 112 -7.15 7.83 1.91
CA GLU A 112 -6.70 6.65 1.17
C GLU A 112 -5.79 7.05 0.00
N LEU A 113 -6.24 8.00 -0.84
CA LEU A 113 -5.45 8.50 -1.97
C LEU A 113 -4.12 9.12 -1.50
N LEU A 114 -4.14 9.89 -0.43
CA LEU A 114 -2.94 10.50 0.13
C LEU A 114 -1.94 9.43 0.58
N VAL A 115 -2.39 8.45 1.35
CA VAL A 115 -1.54 7.35 1.83
C VAL A 115 -0.95 6.55 0.67
N HIS A 116 -1.78 6.27 -0.33
CA HIS A 116 -1.37 5.54 -1.53
C HIS A 116 -0.31 6.29 -2.33
N VAL A 117 -0.43 7.62 -2.47
CA VAL A 117 0.60 8.46 -3.11
C VAL A 117 1.92 8.39 -2.34
N ILE A 118 1.88 8.48 -1.00
CA ILE A 118 3.09 8.36 -0.18
C ILE A 118 3.71 6.96 -0.36
N LEU A 119 2.89 5.91 -0.45
CA LEU A 119 3.34 4.55 -0.70
C LEU A 119 4.06 4.42 -2.05
N LEU A 120 3.52 5.00 -3.13
CA LEU A 120 4.16 5.01 -4.44
C LEU A 120 5.49 5.76 -4.41
N ILE A 121 5.57 6.89 -3.70
CA ILE A 121 6.84 7.62 -3.52
C ILE A 121 7.86 6.74 -2.79
N GLN A 122 7.46 6.07 -1.71
CA GLN A 122 8.34 5.15 -0.99
C GLN A 122 8.77 3.96 -1.86
N ALA A 123 7.87 3.43 -2.71
CA ALA A 123 8.21 2.39 -3.67
C ALA A 123 9.32 2.83 -4.63
N VAL A 124 9.24 4.06 -5.16
CA VAL A 124 10.28 4.64 -6.03
C VAL A 124 11.60 4.85 -5.29
N VAL A 125 11.55 5.32 -4.04
CA VAL A 125 12.75 5.50 -3.19
C VAL A 125 13.44 4.15 -2.95
N VAL A 126 12.68 3.10 -2.62
CA VAL A 126 13.25 1.76 -2.42
C VAL A 126 13.75 1.16 -3.73
N TYR A 127 13.05 1.38 -4.85
CA TYR A 127 13.51 0.95 -6.18
C TYR A 127 14.89 1.51 -6.52
N ARG A 128 15.12 2.81 -6.24
CA ARG A 128 16.41 3.47 -6.46
C ARG A 128 17.52 2.95 -5.54
N ASN A 129 17.15 2.41 -4.37
CA ASN A 129 18.10 1.84 -3.41
C ASN A 129 18.35 0.34 -3.63
N PHE A 130 17.56 -0.35 -4.46
CA PHE A 130 17.87 -1.72 -4.86
C PHE A 130 19.21 -1.81 -5.60
N LYS A 131 20.07 -2.74 -5.15
CA LYS A 131 21.48 -2.96 -5.56
C LYS A 131 22.52 -1.95 -5.02
N LYS A 132 22.18 -1.04 -4.10
CA LYS A 132 23.17 -0.15 -3.44
C LYS A 132 23.74 -0.69 -2.11
N GLY A 133 23.76 -2.02 -1.93
CA GLY A 133 24.69 -2.68 -1.00
C GLY A 133 24.15 -3.05 0.38
N LEU A 134 23.53 -4.23 0.52
CA LEU A 134 23.41 -4.91 1.83
C LEU A 134 23.55 -6.42 1.79
N LYS A 135 23.43 -7.09 0.64
CA LYS A 135 23.83 -8.50 0.53
C LYS A 135 25.35 -8.68 0.72
N GLU A 136 26.15 -7.67 0.36
CA GLU A 136 27.62 -7.69 0.54
C GLU A 136 28.07 -7.31 1.95
N ARG A 137 27.28 -6.53 2.71
CA ARG A 137 27.67 -6.10 4.08
C ARG A 137 27.09 -6.95 5.21
N ALA A 138 26.02 -7.71 4.97
CA ALA A 138 25.50 -8.66 5.95
C ALA A 138 26.22 -10.02 5.92
N PHE A 139 26.98 -10.29 4.85
CA PHE A 139 27.86 -11.44 4.69
C PHE A 139 29.31 -10.96 4.50
N ASP A 140 29.77 -10.04 5.35
CA ASP A 140 31.21 -9.84 5.53
C ASP A 140 31.67 -10.89 6.55
N PRO A 141 32.32 -12.01 6.14
CA PRO A 141 32.80 -13.03 7.08
C PRO A 141 33.94 -12.50 7.99
N THR A 142 34.33 -11.25 7.79
CA THR A 142 35.45 -10.58 8.45
C THR A 142 35.20 -10.30 9.94
N GLU A 143 33.94 -10.23 10.40
CA GLU A 143 33.63 -10.12 11.85
C GLU A 143 33.66 -11.47 12.59
N GLN A 144 33.47 -12.61 11.90
CA GLN A 144 33.60 -13.92 12.55
C GLN A 144 35.07 -14.31 12.75
N THR A 145 35.96 -13.80 11.91
CA THR A 145 37.40 -14.10 12.01
C THR A 145 38.06 -13.42 13.21
N SER A 146 37.60 -12.24 13.61
CA SER A 146 38.14 -11.51 14.77
C SER A 146 37.85 -12.19 16.11
N LEU A 147 36.69 -12.85 16.27
CA LEU A 147 36.36 -13.59 17.49
C LEU A 147 37.12 -14.93 17.58
N LEU A 148 37.33 -15.63 16.47
CA LEU A 148 38.13 -16.86 16.44
C LEU A 148 39.63 -16.59 16.64
N VAL A 149 40.14 -15.48 16.11
CA VAL A 149 41.53 -15.03 16.35
C VAL A 149 41.73 -14.58 17.81
N ALA A 150 40.71 -13.99 18.45
CA ALA A 150 40.76 -13.64 19.87
C ALA A 150 40.66 -14.88 20.79
N ALA A 151 39.91 -15.91 20.39
CA ALA A 151 39.77 -17.15 21.15
C ALA A 151 40.98 -18.10 21.01
N GLY A 152 41.73 -18.04 19.90
CA GLY A 152 42.93 -18.85 19.67
C GLY A 152 44.23 -18.31 20.29
N ARG A 153 44.18 -17.21 21.06
CA ARG A 153 45.34 -16.59 21.73
C ARG A 153 45.34 -16.78 23.26
N ARG A 154 44.71 -17.83 23.78
CA ARG A 154 44.79 -18.20 25.19
C ARG A 154 45.34 -19.60 25.37
#